data_AF-A0A7S4KYR4-F1
#
_entry.id   AF-A0A7S4KYR4-F1
#
_cell.length_a   1.000
_cell.length_b   1.000
_cell.length_c   1.000
_cell.angle_alpha   90.00
_cell.angle_beta   90.00
_cell.angle_gamma   90.00
#
_symmetry.space_group_name_H-M   'P 1'
#
loop_
_entity.id
_entity.type
_entity.pdbx_description
1 polymer ?
#
loop_
_entity_poly.entity_id
_entity_poly.type
_entity_poly.pdbx_seq_one_letter_code
_entity_poly.pdbx_strand_id
1 'polypeptide(L)'
;AVLESALEVVEETRKKSSGLSRDWTSLGILLRSLRDAITQPLQKLPVIVTCFVAESIPIVLRPAHPLFQPVTSFLLQRPFLDLNEIPMLYQMLNSGGASWRTERDWCIRMLKHAPRSEHDRSIFRKRHVLSLLMATHDSFSCGNDTSCSILQVLLAFSHTPSGSVYLVEQAGVLAWIRSSLSLLSPASGGKDRLGTSGGAGAGAG
;
A
#
# COMPACT_ATOMS: atom_id res chain seq x y z
N ALA A 1 -0.23 -17.62 -24.30
CA ALA A 1 -1.23 -18.71 -24.22
C ALA A 1 -2.35 -18.34 -23.26
N VAL A 2 -2.16 -18.47 -21.93
CA VAL A 2 -3.24 -18.21 -20.94
C VAL A 2 -3.88 -16.83 -21.07
N LEU A 3 -3.07 -15.77 -21.22
CA LEU A 3 -3.58 -14.40 -21.31
C LEU A 3 -4.35 -14.13 -22.62
N GLU A 4 -3.91 -14.72 -23.74
CA GLU A 4 -4.63 -14.62 -25.02
C GLU A 4 -5.95 -15.38 -24.95
N SER A 5 -5.97 -16.59 -24.40
CA SER A 5 -7.22 -17.33 -24.18
C SER A 5 -8.16 -16.57 -23.23
N ALA A 6 -7.64 -15.90 -22.20
CA ALA A 6 -8.46 -15.07 -21.32
C ALA A 6 -9.06 -13.86 -22.06
N LEU A 7 -8.30 -13.21 -22.94
CA LEU A 7 -8.79 -12.11 -23.77
C LEU A 7 -9.86 -12.57 -24.76
N GLU A 8 -9.69 -13.73 -25.40
CA GLU A 8 -10.67 -14.34 -26.28
C GLU A 8 -11.99 -14.61 -25.55
N VAL A 9 -11.92 -15.22 -24.36
CA VAL A 9 -13.08 -15.49 -23.51
C VAL A 9 -13.78 -14.18 -23.11
N VAL A 10 -13.03 -13.12 -22.79
CA VAL A 10 -13.61 -11.81 -22.46
C VAL A 10 -14.35 -11.23 -23.66
N GLU A 11 -13.79 -11.27 -24.86
CA GLU A 11 -14.45 -10.74 -26.07
C GLU A 11 -15.69 -11.59 -26.45
N GLU A 12 -15.63 -12.91 -26.31
CA GLU A 12 -16.77 -13.79 -26.53
C GLU A 12 -17.90 -13.52 -25.52
N THR A 13 -17.55 -13.41 -24.25
CA THR A 13 -18.50 -13.14 -23.16
C THR A 13 -19.13 -11.77 -23.33
N ARG A 14 -18.35 -10.76 -23.74
CA ARG A 14 -18.83 -9.41 -24.03
C ARG A 14 -19.88 -9.41 -25.13
N LYS A 15 -19.65 -10.13 -26.24
CA LYS A 15 -20.63 -10.26 -27.34
C LYS A 15 -21.94 -10.91 -26.90
N LYS A 16 -21.87 -11.92 -26.02
CA LYS A 16 -23.04 -12.61 -25.46
C LYS A 16 -23.80 -11.80 -24.41
N SER A 17 -23.11 -10.91 -23.68
CA SER A 17 -23.62 -10.27 -22.47
C SER A 17 -24.12 -8.84 -22.68
N SER A 18 -24.69 -8.51 -23.84
CA SER A 18 -25.09 -7.14 -24.24
C SER A 18 -26.13 -6.43 -23.34
N GLY A 19 -26.50 -7.00 -22.20
CA GLY A 19 -27.39 -6.40 -21.19
C GLY A 19 -27.04 -6.65 -19.71
N LEU A 20 -25.86 -7.17 -19.36
CA LEU A 20 -25.49 -7.39 -17.94
C LEU A 20 -24.74 -6.18 -17.34
N SER A 21 -25.01 -5.89 -16.06
CA SER A 21 -24.38 -4.84 -15.23
C SER A 21 -22.84 -4.91 -15.11
N ARG A 22 -22.18 -5.95 -15.64
CA ARG A 22 -20.74 -6.17 -15.50
C ARG A 22 -19.98 -5.51 -16.63
N ASP A 23 -18.97 -4.71 -16.30
CA ASP A 23 -18.17 -4.02 -17.32
C ASP A 23 -17.01 -4.89 -17.83
N TRP A 24 -17.32 -5.68 -18.85
CA TRP A 24 -16.35 -6.49 -19.59
C TRP A 24 -15.35 -5.65 -20.39
N THR A 25 -15.69 -4.40 -20.71
CA THR A 25 -14.81 -3.50 -21.48
C THR A 25 -13.61 -3.13 -20.62
N SER A 26 -13.84 -2.70 -19.38
CA SER A 26 -12.78 -2.36 -18.43
C SER A 26 -11.90 -3.57 -18.09
N LEU A 27 -12.47 -4.78 -17.99
CA LEU A 27 -11.67 -6.00 -17.84
C LEU A 27 -10.77 -6.27 -19.06
N GLY A 28 -11.31 -6.12 -20.27
CA GLY A 28 -10.52 -6.26 -21.50
C GLY A 28 -9.38 -5.26 -21.58
N ILE A 29 -9.58 -4.02 -21.13
CA ILE A 29 -8.52 -2.99 -21.04
C ILE A 29 -7.44 -3.42 -20.04
N LEU A 30 -7.83 -3.86 -18.83
CA LEU A 30 -6.88 -4.33 -17.81
C LEU A 30 -5.98 -5.46 -18.32
N LEU A 31 -6.58 -6.48 -18.96
CA LEU A 31 -5.83 -7.64 -19.46
C LEU A 31 -4.94 -7.28 -20.65
N ARG A 32 -5.40 -6.40 -21.56
CA ARG A 32 -4.58 -5.88 -22.66
C ARG A 32 -3.40 -5.05 -22.12
N SER A 33 -3.64 -4.20 -21.14
CA SER A 33 -2.60 -3.38 -20.51
C SER A 33 -1.51 -4.24 -19.86
N LEU A 34 -1.87 -5.39 -19.26
CA LEU A 34 -0.90 -6.37 -18.77
C LEU A 34 -0.19 -7.09 -19.93
N ARG A 35 -0.91 -7.47 -20.99
CA ARG A 35 -0.32 -8.16 -22.14
C ARG A 35 0.74 -7.31 -22.81
N ASP A 36 0.40 -6.05 -23.09
CA ASP A 36 1.27 -5.11 -23.78
C ASP A 36 2.48 -4.69 -22.91
N ALA A 37 2.44 -4.93 -21.60
CA ALA A 37 3.58 -4.77 -20.70
C ALA A 37 4.63 -5.90 -20.82
N ILE A 38 4.24 -7.07 -21.35
CA ILE A 38 5.13 -8.23 -21.51
C ILE A 38 5.83 -8.10 -22.85
N THR A 39 7.14 -7.87 -22.81
CA THR A 39 7.96 -7.64 -24.01
C THR A 39 8.78 -8.86 -24.42
N GLN A 40 9.01 -9.80 -23.51
CA GLN A 40 9.83 -10.98 -23.75
C GLN A 40 9.07 -12.28 -23.43
N PRO A 41 9.32 -13.37 -24.19
CA PRO A 41 8.75 -14.67 -23.85
C PRO A 41 9.26 -15.13 -22.48
N LEU A 42 8.36 -15.69 -21.66
CA LEU A 42 8.66 -16.15 -20.30
C LEU A 42 9.23 -15.07 -19.37
N GLN A 43 8.96 -13.79 -19.65
CA GLN A 43 9.33 -12.69 -18.75
C GLN A 43 8.69 -12.89 -17.38
N LYS A 44 9.51 -12.85 -16.33
CA LYS A 44 9.02 -12.92 -14.95
C LYS A 44 8.29 -11.63 -14.60
N LEU A 45 7.01 -11.75 -14.27
CA LEU A 45 6.20 -10.62 -13.83
C LEU A 45 6.48 -10.27 -12.37
N PRO A 46 6.68 -8.98 -12.04
CA PRO A 46 6.76 -8.52 -10.66
C PRO A 46 5.45 -8.80 -9.91
N VAL A 47 5.57 -9.28 -8.69
CA VAL A 47 4.42 -9.75 -7.92
C VAL A 47 3.46 -8.60 -7.66
N ILE A 48 3.97 -7.39 -7.43
CA ILE A 48 3.13 -6.20 -7.20
C ILE A 48 2.17 -5.92 -8.37
N VAL A 49 2.62 -6.10 -9.61
CA VAL A 49 1.77 -5.89 -10.80
C VAL A 49 0.75 -7.01 -10.92
N THR A 50 1.14 -8.25 -10.63
CA THR A 50 0.19 -9.37 -10.63
C THR A 50 -0.87 -9.23 -9.54
N CYS A 51 -0.50 -8.75 -8.35
CA CYS A 51 -1.43 -8.44 -7.28
C CYS A 51 -2.39 -7.30 -7.67
N PHE A 52 -1.88 -6.23 -8.30
CA PHE A 52 -2.71 -5.16 -8.84
C PHE A 52 -3.77 -5.72 -9.80
N VAL A 53 -3.36 -6.50 -10.80
CA VAL A 53 -4.29 -7.07 -11.78
C VAL A 53 -5.32 -7.97 -11.09
N ALA A 54 -4.89 -8.87 -10.22
CA ALA A 54 -5.78 -9.79 -9.50
C ALA A 54 -6.82 -9.04 -8.65
N GLU A 55 -6.39 -8.01 -7.92
CA GLU A 55 -7.25 -7.18 -7.07
C GLU A 55 -8.15 -6.23 -7.88
N SER A 56 -7.75 -5.83 -9.09
CA SER A 56 -8.53 -4.96 -9.98
C SER A 56 -9.65 -5.70 -10.71
N ILE A 57 -9.53 -7.00 -11.02
CA ILE A 57 -10.56 -7.79 -11.71
C ILE A 57 -11.96 -7.67 -11.06
N PRO A 58 -12.15 -7.94 -9.75
CA PRO A 58 -13.47 -7.83 -9.12
C PRO A 58 -13.98 -6.39 -8.98
N ILE A 59 -13.10 -5.40 -9.15
CA ILE A 59 -13.43 -3.96 -9.13
C ILE A 59 -13.96 -3.55 -10.50
N VAL A 60 -13.21 -3.81 -11.58
CA VAL A 60 -13.58 -3.40 -12.94
C VAL A 60 -14.83 -4.13 -13.44
N LEU A 61 -15.12 -5.33 -12.92
CA LEU A 61 -16.35 -6.05 -13.24
C LEU A 61 -17.61 -5.50 -12.53
N ARG A 62 -17.47 -4.55 -11.59
CA ARG A 62 -18.58 -4.02 -10.78
C ARG A 62 -18.55 -2.48 -10.76
N PRO A 63 -19.30 -1.80 -11.64
CA PRO A 63 -19.36 -0.34 -11.70
C PRO A 63 -19.78 0.35 -10.39
N ALA A 64 -20.57 -0.32 -9.55
CA ALA A 64 -20.98 0.19 -8.23
C ALA A 64 -19.85 0.15 -7.17
N HIS A 65 -18.70 -0.45 -7.47
CA HIS A 65 -17.59 -0.54 -6.52
C HIS A 65 -16.96 0.85 -6.30
N PRO A 66 -16.63 1.27 -5.06
CA PRO A 66 -16.05 2.59 -4.79
C PRO A 66 -14.75 2.86 -5.56
N LEU A 67 -13.95 1.80 -5.75
CA LEU A 67 -12.67 1.87 -6.49
C LEU A 67 -12.82 1.77 -8.01
N PHE A 68 -14.04 1.59 -8.55
CA PHE A 68 -14.23 1.43 -9.99
C PHE A 68 -13.67 2.63 -10.74
N GLN A 69 -14.13 3.83 -10.40
CA GLN A 69 -13.72 5.07 -11.09
C GLN A 69 -12.21 5.34 -11.06
N PRO A 70 -11.50 5.29 -9.91
CA PRO A 70 -10.07 5.53 -9.90
C PRO A 70 -9.28 4.46 -10.66
N VAL A 71 -9.69 3.19 -10.59
CA VAL A 71 -9.01 2.09 -11.31
C VAL A 71 -9.23 2.19 -12.81
N THR A 72 -10.46 2.42 -13.28
CA THR A 72 -10.72 2.57 -14.72
C THR A 72 -10.07 3.81 -15.29
N SER A 73 -10.06 4.93 -14.54
CA SER A 73 -9.34 6.14 -14.95
C SER A 73 -7.84 5.89 -15.11
N PHE A 74 -7.23 5.17 -14.17
CA PHE A 74 -5.82 4.79 -14.27
C PHE A 74 -5.54 3.93 -15.51
N LEU A 75 -6.40 2.97 -15.81
CA LEU A 75 -6.26 2.09 -16.98
C LEU A 75 -6.43 2.83 -18.31
N LEU A 76 -7.29 3.85 -18.36
CA LEU A 76 -7.50 4.65 -19.58
C LEU A 76 -6.37 5.65 -19.84
N GLN A 77 -5.64 6.07 -18.80
CA GLN A 77 -4.52 7.01 -18.92
C GLN A 77 -3.25 6.37 -19.47
N ARG A 78 -3.12 5.04 -19.41
CA ARG A 78 -1.88 4.34 -19.75
C ARG A 78 -2.13 3.19 -20.73
N PRO A 79 -1.35 3.08 -21.81
CA PRO A 79 -1.53 2.00 -22.78
C PRO A 79 -1.14 0.62 -22.20
N PHE A 80 -0.18 0.57 -21.27
CA PHE A 80 0.31 -0.67 -20.64
C PHE A 80 0.71 -0.43 -19.17
N LEU A 81 0.84 -1.51 -18.40
CA LEU A 81 1.31 -1.47 -17.01
C LEU A 81 2.84 -1.38 -16.96
N ASP A 82 3.39 -0.41 -16.22
CA ASP A 82 4.83 -0.37 -15.97
C ASP A 82 5.21 -1.43 -14.94
N LEU A 83 6.03 -2.40 -15.36
CA LEU A 83 6.50 -3.49 -14.51
C LEU A 83 7.47 -3.02 -13.42
N ASN A 84 8.10 -1.85 -13.57
CA ASN A 84 9.08 -1.33 -12.61
C ASN A 84 8.49 -0.33 -11.60
N GLU A 85 7.16 -0.18 -11.60
CA GLU A 85 6.44 0.72 -10.70
C GLU A 85 5.37 -0.02 -9.90
N ILE A 86 4.91 0.63 -8.84
CA ILE A 86 3.76 0.18 -8.05
C ILE A 86 2.53 0.93 -8.57
N PRO A 87 1.58 0.26 -9.25
CA PRO A 87 0.41 0.91 -9.77
C PRO A 87 -0.38 1.64 -8.68
N MET A 88 -0.76 2.89 -8.96
CA MET A 88 -1.64 3.72 -8.12
C MET A 88 -1.16 3.97 -6.68
N LEU A 89 0.11 3.69 -6.33
CA LEU A 89 0.64 3.80 -4.96
C LEU A 89 0.30 5.14 -4.29
N TYR A 90 0.75 6.24 -4.88
CA TYR A 90 0.58 7.57 -4.29
C TYR A 90 -0.87 8.04 -4.33
N GLN A 91 -1.59 7.71 -5.40
CA GLN A 91 -3.00 8.06 -5.58
C GLN A 91 -3.86 7.44 -4.47
N MET A 92 -3.62 6.18 -4.13
CA MET A 92 -4.43 5.46 -3.14
C MET A 92 -4.01 5.79 -1.71
N LEU A 93 -2.71 5.91 -1.43
CA LEU A 93 -2.23 6.23 -0.07
C LEU A 93 -2.65 7.65 0.38
N ASN A 94 -2.61 8.60 -0.55
CA ASN A 94 -2.87 10.02 -0.28
C ASN A 94 -4.28 10.47 -0.74
N SER A 95 -5.22 9.55 -0.89
CA SER A 95 -6.58 9.92 -1.26
C SER A 95 -7.23 10.80 -0.21
N GLY A 96 -7.91 11.87 -0.66
CA GLY A 96 -8.73 12.76 0.17
C GLY A 96 -10.24 12.62 -0.11
N GLY A 97 -10.64 11.66 -0.95
CA GLY A 97 -12.03 11.46 -1.35
C GLY A 97 -12.87 10.74 -0.28
N ALA A 98 -14.18 10.62 -0.50
CA ALA A 98 -15.08 9.92 0.42
C ALA A 98 -14.69 8.44 0.67
N SER A 99 -14.06 7.81 -0.33
CA SER A 99 -13.59 6.41 -0.30
C SER A 99 -12.12 6.26 0.13
N TRP A 100 -11.48 7.29 0.69
CA TRP A 100 -10.04 7.28 0.97
C TRP A 100 -9.59 6.08 1.83
N ARG A 101 -10.40 5.64 2.79
CA ARG A 101 -10.11 4.46 3.63
C ARG A 101 -10.02 3.19 2.78
N THR A 102 -11.04 2.97 1.95
CA THR A 102 -11.12 1.83 1.03
C THR A 102 -9.95 1.83 0.05
N GLU A 103 -9.59 2.99 -0.49
CA GLU A 103 -8.45 3.16 -1.41
C GLU A 103 -7.13 2.79 -0.73
N ARG A 104 -6.89 3.32 0.47
CA ARG A 104 -5.68 3.05 1.23
C ARG A 104 -5.57 1.57 1.64
N ASP A 105 -6.64 1.01 2.19
CA ASP A 105 -6.65 -0.39 2.63
C ASP A 105 -6.45 -1.35 1.45
N TRP A 106 -7.00 -1.02 0.29
CA TRP A 106 -6.76 -1.77 -0.95
C TRP A 106 -5.29 -1.70 -1.38
N CYS A 107 -4.69 -0.51 -1.35
CA CYS A 107 -3.27 -0.34 -1.67
C CYS A 107 -2.36 -1.15 -0.72
N ILE A 108 -2.58 -1.05 0.59
CA ILE A 108 -1.78 -1.74 1.60
C ILE A 108 -1.93 -3.27 1.48
N ARG A 109 -3.14 -3.75 1.16
CA ARG A 109 -3.39 -5.17 0.90
C ARG A 109 -2.56 -5.70 -0.27
N MET A 110 -2.47 -4.96 -1.37
CA MET A 110 -1.57 -5.33 -2.48
C MET A 110 -0.11 -5.36 -2.03
N LEU A 111 0.33 -4.35 -1.28
CA LEU A 111 1.72 -4.24 -0.82
C LEU A 111 2.13 -5.39 0.11
N LYS A 112 1.21 -5.90 0.94
CA LYS A 112 1.44 -7.02 1.86
C LYS A 112 1.93 -8.29 1.16
N HIS A 113 1.43 -8.57 -0.04
CA HIS A 113 1.74 -9.83 -0.74
C HIS A 113 2.96 -9.73 -1.67
N ALA A 114 3.36 -8.52 -2.05
CA ALA A 114 4.27 -8.25 -3.15
C ALA A 114 5.78 -8.47 -2.94
N PRO A 115 6.42 -8.28 -1.77
CA PRO A 115 7.88 -8.28 -1.66
C PRO A 115 8.50 -9.70 -1.59
N ARG A 116 8.24 -10.52 -2.62
CA ARG A 116 8.65 -11.94 -2.67
C ARG A 116 10.03 -12.13 -3.29
N SER A 117 10.37 -11.38 -4.33
CA SER A 117 11.67 -11.45 -5.00
C SER A 117 12.52 -10.20 -4.72
N GLU A 118 13.82 -10.30 -5.00
CA GLU A 118 14.72 -9.14 -4.86
C GLU A 118 14.36 -8.01 -5.84
N HIS A 119 13.84 -8.35 -7.02
CA HIS A 119 13.34 -7.37 -7.96
C HIS A 119 12.14 -6.60 -7.38
N ASP A 120 11.17 -7.29 -6.76
CA ASP A 120 10.03 -6.63 -6.08
C ASP A 120 10.51 -5.71 -4.96
N ARG A 121 11.46 -6.16 -4.15
CA ARG A 121 12.07 -5.33 -3.09
C ARG A 121 12.77 -4.11 -3.68
N SER A 122 13.44 -4.22 -4.82
CA SER A 122 14.09 -3.09 -5.47
C SER A 122 13.09 -1.99 -5.89
N ILE A 123 11.89 -2.39 -6.36
CA ILE A 123 10.80 -1.45 -6.69
C ILE A 123 10.35 -0.71 -5.43
N PHE A 124 10.15 -1.44 -4.32
CA PHE A 124 9.78 -0.86 -3.03
C PHE A 124 10.83 0.14 -2.52
N ARG A 125 12.12 -0.22 -2.64
CA ARG A 125 13.23 0.65 -2.25
C ARG A 125 13.26 1.94 -3.08
N LYS A 126 13.16 1.82 -4.40
CA LYS A 126 13.17 2.96 -5.35
C LYS A 126 12.01 3.94 -5.13
N ARG A 127 10.91 3.47 -4.54
CA ARG A 127 9.70 4.29 -4.27
C ARG A 127 9.54 4.66 -2.79
N HIS A 128 10.50 4.33 -1.94
CA HIS A 128 10.48 4.59 -0.49
C HIS A 128 9.22 4.07 0.21
N VAL A 129 8.71 2.91 -0.23
CA VAL A 129 7.42 2.38 0.23
C VAL A 129 7.39 2.18 1.74
N LEU A 130 8.45 1.63 2.33
CA LEU A 130 8.47 1.32 3.76
C LEU A 130 8.40 2.60 4.61
N SER A 131 9.09 3.66 4.19
CA SER A 131 9.00 4.97 4.84
C SER A 131 7.61 5.57 4.73
N LEU A 132 6.95 5.45 3.58
CA LEU A 132 5.56 5.89 3.39
C LEU A 132 4.59 5.10 4.29
N LEU A 133 4.80 3.79 4.44
CA LEU A 133 3.96 2.95 5.30
C LEU A 133 4.14 3.29 6.77
N MET A 134 5.37 3.53 7.24
CA MET A 134 5.63 3.99 8.60
C MET A 134 4.98 5.36 8.88
N ALA A 135 5.09 6.31 7.94
CA ALA A 135 4.39 7.59 8.05
C ALA A 135 2.85 7.41 8.05
N THR A 136 2.34 6.46 7.27
CA THR A 136 0.90 6.13 7.25
C THR A 136 0.45 5.54 8.58
N HIS A 137 1.28 4.70 9.20
CA HIS A 137 1.01 4.09 10.50
C HIS A 137 0.91 5.15 11.61
N ASP A 138 1.78 6.15 11.60
CA ASP A 138 1.78 7.22 12.62
C ASP A 138 0.65 8.24 12.40
N SER A 139 -0.05 8.17 11.26
CA SER A 139 -1.18 9.06 11.01
C SER A 139 -2.35 8.74 11.94
N PHE A 140 -3.04 9.77 12.44
CA PHE A 140 -4.27 9.63 13.25
C PHE A 140 -5.37 8.81 12.55
N SER A 141 -5.27 8.72 11.23
CA SER A 141 -6.23 8.04 10.37
C SER A 141 -6.01 6.52 10.25
N CYS A 142 -4.90 5.99 10.81
CA CYS A 142 -4.57 4.57 10.77
C CYS A 142 -5.42 3.77 11.77
N GLY A 143 -6.25 2.86 11.25
CA GLY A 143 -6.97 1.88 12.09
C GLY A 143 -6.09 0.70 12.47
N ASN A 144 -6.58 -0.14 13.39
CA ASN A 144 -5.85 -1.33 13.85
C ASN A 144 -5.55 -2.32 12.71
N ASP A 145 -6.51 -2.58 11.82
CA ASP A 145 -6.32 -3.52 10.71
C ASP A 145 -5.28 -3.02 9.70
N THR A 146 -5.31 -1.72 9.41
CA THR A 146 -4.33 -1.04 8.56
C THR A 146 -2.93 -1.10 9.20
N SER A 147 -2.83 -0.81 10.51
CA SER A 147 -1.58 -0.89 11.27
C SER A 147 -0.99 -2.31 11.25
N CYS A 148 -1.81 -3.33 11.54
CA CYS A 148 -1.41 -4.73 11.46
C CYS A 148 -0.90 -5.11 10.06
N SER A 149 -1.57 -4.62 9.01
CA SER A 149 -1.15 -4.89 7.63
C SER A 149 0.17 -4.21 7.28
N ILE A 150 0.41 -2.98 7.76
CA ILE A 150 1.68 -2.27 7.62
C ILE A 150 2.81 -3.03 8.32
N LEU A 151 2.60 -3.46 9.56
CA LEU A 151 3.59 -4.23 10.33
C LEU A 151 3.92 -5.56 9.64
N GLN A 152 2.94 -6.22 9.03
CA GLN A 152 3.17 -7.44 8.25
C GLN A 152 4.04 -7.19 7.01
N VAL A 153 3.90 -6.04 6.34
CA VAL A 153 4.80 -5.65 5.24
C VAL A 153 6.22 -5.46 5.76
N LEU A 154 6.40 -4.70 6.85
CA LEU A 154 7.71 -4.45 7.45
C LEU A 154 8.39 -5.75 7.89
N LEU A 155 7.63 -6.66 8.52
CA LEU A 155 8.10 -7.98 8.93
C LEU A 155 8.51 -8.83 7.72
N ALA A 156 7.74 -8.81 6.62
CA ALA A 156 8.10 -9.54 5.41
C ALA A 156 9.45 -9.06 4.83
N PHE A 157 9.78 -7.77 4.95
CA PHE A 157 11.08 -7.24 4.55
C PHE A 157 12.21 -7.67 5.51
N SER A 158 11.97 -7.71 6.82
CA SER A 158 12.99 -8.05 7.81
C SER A 158 13.44 -9.51 7.75
N HIS A 159 12.60 -10.41 7.21
CA HIS A 159 12.97 -11.82 6.99
C HIS A 159 14.05 -12.03 5.92
N THR A 160 14.48 -10.97 5.22
CA THR A 160 15.56 -11.06 4.23
C THR A 160 16.74 -10.17 4.60
N PRO A 161 18.00 -10.62 4.40
CA PRO A 161 19.17 -9.81 4.75
C PRO A 161 19.22 -8.46 4.02
N SER A 162 18.89 -8.42 2.73
CA SER A 162 18.83 -7.17 1.96
C SER A 162 17.74 -6.23 2.46
N GLY A 163 16.58 -6.77 2.84
CA GLY A 163 15.45 -6.01 3.35
C GLY A 163 15.68 -5.47 4.77
N SER A 164 16.32 -6.24 5.65
CA SER A 164 16.63 -5.80 7.01
C SER A 164 17.66 -4.68 7.03
N VAL A 165 18.72 -4.77 6.21
CA VAL A 165 19.70 -3.68 6.05
C VAL A 165 19.01 -2.42 5.53
N TYR A 166 18.18 -2.53 4.49
CA TYR A 166 17.41 -1.39 3.97
C TYR A 166 16.49 -0.76 5.02
N LEU A 167 15.78 -1.58 5.81
CA LEU A 167 14.90 -1.10 6.87
C LEU A 167 15.63 -0.25 7.91
N VAL A 168 16.83 -0.68 8.31
CA VAL A 168 17.65 -0.01 9.31
C VAL A 168 18.33 1.23 8.74
N GLU A 169 19.04 1.09 7.63
CA GLU A 169 19.93 2.14 7.10
C GLU A 169 19.19 3.21 6.30
N GLN A 170 18.16 2.84 5.55
CA GLN A 170 17.51 3.75 4.58
C GLN A 170 16.07 4.09 4.95
N ALA A 171 15.31 3.14 5.49
CA ALA A 171 13.92 3.40 5.84
C ALA A 171 13.77 4.08 7.21
N GLY A 172 14.75 3.94 8.12
CA GLY A 172 14.74 4.55 9.44
C GLY A 172 13.89 3.82 10.49
N VAL A 173 13.70 2.50 10.34
CA VAL A 173 12.77 1.71 11.18
C VAL A 173 13.09 1.79 12.67
N LEU A 174 14.37 1.87 13.06
CA LEU A 174 14.77 1.92 14.47
C LEU A 174 14.36 3.22 15.14
N ALA A 175 14.56 4.35 14.45
CA ALA A 175 14.12 5.65 14.93
C ALA A 175 12.59 5.71 15.03
N TRP A 176 11.91 5.14 14.04
CA TRP A 176 10.46 5.03 14.02
C TRP A 176 9.93 4.20 15.19
N ILE A 177 10.43 2.98 15.42
CA ILE A 177 10.03 2.12 16.55
C ILE A 177 10.23 2.85 17.89
N ARG A 178 11.38 3.52 18.07
CA ARG A 178 11.65 4.31 19.28
C ARG A 178 10.60 5.40 19.49
N SER A 179 10.22 6.11 18.43
CA SER A 179 9.17 7.13 18.46
C SER A 179 7.83 6.51 18.87
N SER A 180 7.40 5.44 18.20
CA SER A 180 6.13 4.75 18.50
C SER A 180 6.08 4.22 19.93
N LEU A 181 7.18 3.66 20.45
CA LEU A 181 7.27 3.20 21.84
C LEU A 181 7.19 4.35 22.85
N SER A 182 7.79 5.50 22.55
CA SER A 182 7.71 6.67 23.43
C SER A 182 6.29 7.22 23.57
N LEU A 183 5.46 7.08 22.54
CA LEU A 183 4.05 7.45 22.57
C LEU A 183 3.21 6.44 23.36
N LEU A 184 3.63 5.18 23.41
CA LEU A 184 2.96 4.10 24.14
C LEU A 184 3.36 4.03 25.61
N SER A 185 4.57 4.48 25.95
CA SER A 185 5.01 4.56 27.34
C SER A 185 4.32 5.75 28.02
N PRO A 186 3.35 5.56 28.93
CA PRO A 186 2.96 6.63 29.82
C PRO A 186 4.23 7.03 30.59
N ALA A 187 4.56 8.32 30.62
CA ALA A 187 5.72 8.83 31.33
C ALA A 187 5.73 8.27 32.77
N SER A 188 6.61 7.31 33.05
CA SER A 188 6.95 6.94 34.41
C SER A 188 7.95 7.96 34.93
N GLY A 189 7.49 8.87 35.80
CA GLY A 189 8.29 9.86 36.55
C GLY A 189 8.19 11.30 35.99
N GLY A 190 7.77 12.34 36.72
CA GLY A 190 7.80 12.52 38.17
C GLY A 190 6.56 13.21 38.74
N LYS A 191 5.86 12.48 39.60
CA LYS A 191 5.40 12.99 40.89
C LYS A 191 6.66 13.12 41.74
N ASP A 192 7.09 14.34 42.05
CA ASP A 192 7.95 14.71 43.19
C ASP A 192 8.32 16.20 43.09
N ARG A 193 7.42 17.09 43.53
CA ARG A 193 7.73 18.38 44.19
C ARG A 193 6.52 18.86 45.00
N LEU A 194 6.28 18.19 46.12
CA LEU A 194 5.58 18.77 47.26
C LEU A 194 6.34 18.38 48.52
N GLY A 195 6.93 19.38 49.18
CA GLY A 195 7.33 19.29 50.58
C GLY A 195 8.81 19.09 50.87
N THR A 196 9.58 20.17 50.86
CA THR A 196 10.49 20.42 51.99
C THR A 196 10.12 21.78 52.58
N SER A 197 9.46 21.70 53.73
CA SER A 197 9.21 22.79 54.67
C SER A 197 10.48 23.21 55.41
N GLY A 198 10.54 24.49 55.80
CA GLY A 198 11.46 25.07 56.80
C GLY A 198 12.30 26.18 56.19
N GLY A 199 12.29 27.44 56.64
CA GLY A 199 11.71 28.09 57.81
C GLY A 199 12.53 29.36 58.10
N ALA A 200 11.87 30.38 58.64
CA ALA A 200 12.42 31.51 59.43
C ALA A 200 13.03 32.76 58.74
N GLY A 201 12.57 33.93 59.23
CA GLY A 201 13.30 35.21 59.29
C GLY A 201 12.69 36.34 58.43
N ALA A 202 11.79 37.22 58.91
CA ALA A 202 11.97 38.35 59.85
C ALA A 202 12.39 39.69 59.19
N GLY A 203 11.67 40.78 59.55
CA GLY A 203 12.05 42.20 59.35
C GLY A 203 11.22 42.91 58.27
N ALA A 204 10.17 43.68 58.56
CA ALA A 204 10.16 45.04 59.15
C ALA A 204 10.88 46.08 58.27
N GLY A 205 10.11 47.05 57.76
CA GLY A 205 10.56 48.20 56.97
C GLY A 205 9.45 48.76 56.11
#